data_AF-A0A8T6LUC6-F1
#
_entry.id   AF-A0A8T6LUC6-F1
#
_cell.length_a   1.000
_cell.length_b   1.000
_cell.length_c   1.000
_cell.angle_alpha   90.00
_cell.angle_beta   90.00
_cell.angle_gamma   90.00
#
_symmetry.space_group_name_H-M   'P 1'
#
loop_
_entity.id
_entity.type
_entity.pdbx_description
1 polymer ?
#
loop_
_entity_poly.entity_id
_entity_poly.type
_entity_poly.pdbx_seq_one_letter_code
_entity_poly.pdbx_strand_id
1 'polypeptide(L)' 'MDTAALFRHAPTIFVTVCLLAYVTYNFVRGGAYVRGKGWQSKVEAPKSYYLTQGILILISFGQIASIIFYLYK' A
#
# COMPACT_ATOMS: atom_id res chain seq x y z
N MET A 1 25.37 1.53 7.55
CA MET A 1 24.20 1.67 6.66
C MET A 1 24.66 2.40 5.43
N ASP A 2 24.67 1.74 4.27
CA ASP A 2 25.01 2.40 3.00
C ASP A 2 23.89 3.41 2.66
N THR A 3 24.19 4.69 2.84
CA THR A 3 23.24 5.78 2.57
C THR A 3 22.89 5.86 1.09
N ALA A 4 23.82 5.50 0.19
CA ALA A 4 23.57 5.48 -1.25
C ALA A 4 22.61 4.34 -1.64
N ALA A 5 22.71 3.18 -0.98
CA ALA A 5 21.76 2.10 -1.14
C ALA A 5 20.34 2.51 -0.70
N LEU A 6 20.21 3.22 0.44
CA LEU A 6 18.92 3.73 0.90
C LEU A 6 18.31 4.73 -0.10
N PHE A 7 19.10 5.68 -0.61
CA PHE A 7 18.64 6.66 -1.60
C PHE A 7 18.17 5.99 -2.91
N ARG A 8 18.78 4.88 -3.32
CA ARG A 8 18.34 4.10 -4.49
C ARG A 8 16.92 3.54 -4.31
N HIS A 9 16.51 3.27 -3.07
CA HIS A 9 15.16 2.79 -2.74
C HIS A 9 14.16 3.91 -2.41
N ALA A 10 14.55 5.18 -2.48
CA ALA A 10 13.66 6.31 -2.19
C ALA A 10 12.34 6.28 -2.99
N PRO A 11 12.30 5.94 -4.31
CA PRO A 11 11.04 5.82 -5.04
C PRO A 11 10.14 4.72 -4.48
N THR A 12 10.71 3.58 -4.09
CA THR A 12 9.95 2.47 -3.49
C THR A 12 9.38 2.89 -2.13
N ILE A 13 10.18 3.56 -1.29
CA ILE A 13 9.73 4.09 0.00
C ILE A 13 8.58 5.08 -0.21
N PHE A 14 8.69 5.99 -1.17
CA PHE A 14 7.63 6.94 -1.51
C PHE A 14 6.34 6.22 -1.93
N VAL A 15 6.44 5.22 -2.81
CA VAL A 15 5.28 4.40 -3.21
C VAL A 15 4.66 3.71 -2.00
N THR A 16 5.46 3.11 -1.13
CA THR A 16 4.96 2.46 0.09
C THR A 16 4.18 3.45 0.98
N VAL A 17 4.71 4.66 1.18
CA VAL A 17 4.01 5.71 1.95
C VAL A 17 2.68 6.07 1.30
N CYS A 18 2.64 6.25 -0.02
CA CYS A 18 1.40 6.54 -0.76
C CYS A 18 0.36 5.40 -0.65
N LEU A 19 0.80 4.14 -0.74
CA LEU A 19 -0.08 2.98 -0.59
C LEU A 19 -0.68 2.90 0.81
N LEU A 20 0.15 3.07 1.84
CA LEU A 20 -0.30 3.09 3.24
C LEU A 20 -1.26 4.26 3.50
N ALA A 21 -0.95 5.46 2.98
CA ALA A 21 -1.83 6.62 3.08
C ALA A 21 -3.19 6.34 2.42
N TYR A 22 -3.21 5.68 1.26
CA TYR A 22 -4.45 5.32 0.58
C TYR A 22 -5.25 4.24 1.34
N VAL A 23 -4.57 3.25 1.93
CA VAL A 23 -5.20 2.26 2.84
C VAL A 23 -5.85 2.95 4.02
N THR A 24 -5.13 3.84 4.71
CA THR A 24 -5.68 4.63 5.82
C THR A 24 -6.86 5.49 5.36
N TYR A 25 -6.76 6.15 4.21
CA TYR A 25 -7.85 6.94 3.64
C TYR A 25 -9.11 6.08 3.41
N ASN A 26 -8.95 4.88 2.82
CA ASN A 26 -10.05 3.97 2.58
C ASN A 26 -10.71 3.49 3.88
N PHE A 27 -9.92 3.19 4.92
CA PHE A 27 -10.44 2.84 6.24
C PHE A 27 -11.23 3.98 6.88
N VAL A 28 -10.70 5.20 6.86
CA VAL A 28 -11.35 6.38 7.45
C VAL A 28 -12.63 6.75 6.71
N ARG A 29 -12.63 6.66 5.38
CA ARG A 29 -13.81 6.95 4.55
C ARG A 29 -14.78 5.79 4.42
N GLY A 30 -14.41 4.60 4.87
CA GLY A 30 -15.25 3.39 4.81
C GLY A 30 -15.58 2.92 3.40
N GLY A 31 -14.71 3.20 2.42
CA GLY A 31 -14.93 2.87 1.01
C GLY A 31 -13.63 2.69 0.24
N ALA A 32 -13.72 2.18 -0.99
CA ALA A 32 -12.59 1.97 -1.88
C ALA A 32 -13.01 2.18 -3.34
N TYR A 33 -12.05 2.47 -4.21
CA TYR A 33 -12.30 2.51 -5.65
C TYR A 33 -12.47 1.09 -6.20
N VAL A 34 -13.58 0.87 -6.91
CA VAL A 34 -13.89 -0.37 -7.61
C VAL A 34 -13.89 -0.10 -9.11
N ARG A 35 -13.07 -0.86 -9.84
CA ARG A 35 -12.92 -0.73 -11.30
C ARG A 35 -14.29 -0.82 -11.99
N GLY A 36 -14.61 0.18 -12.82
CA GLY A 36 -15.87 0.25 -13.57
C GLY A 36 -17.10 0.72 -12.76
N LYS A 37 -16.97 0.92 -11.43
CA LYS A 37 -18.05 1.40 -10.56
C LYS A 37 -17.69 2.70 -9.83
N GLY A 38 -16.43 3.07 -9.76
CA GLY A 38 -15.98 4.27 -9.05
C GLY A 38 -15.80 4.03 -7.56
N TRP A 39 -15.96 5.08 -6.76
CA TRP A 39 -15.87 4.98 -5.30
C TRP A 39 -17.10 4.24 -4.77
N GLN A 40 -16.88 3.18 -3.98
CA GLN A 40 -17.94 2.36 -3.38
C GLN A 40 -17.67 2.19 -1.89
N SER A 41 -18.72 2.22 -1.09
CA SER A 41 -18.62 1.93 0.34
C SER A 41 -18.33 0.45 0.60
N LYS A 42 -17.82 0.14 1.79
CA LYS A 42 -17.62 -1.24 2.25
C LYS A 42 -18.93 -2.05 2.31
N VAL A 43 -20.09 -1.39 2.37
CA VAL A 43 -21.41 -2.04 2.39
C VAL A 43 -21.86 -2.41 0.98
N GLU A 44 -21.63 -1.52 0.01
CA GLU A 44 -21.98 -1.73 -1.41
C GLU A 44 -21.08 -2.77 -2.09
N ALA A 45 -19.78 -2.78 -1.76
CA ALA A 45 -18.80 -3.65 -2.39
C ALA A 45 -17.83 -4.28 -1.37
N PRO A 46 -18.30 -5.09 -0.41
CA PRO A 46 -17.47 -5.61 0.69
C PRO A 46 -16.30 -6.46 0.19
N LYS A 47 -16.54 -7.36 -0.76
CA LYS A 47 -15.49 -8.24 -1.31
C LYS A 47 -14.37 -7.43 -1.96
N SER A 48 -14.73 -6.47 -2.81
CA SER A 48 -13.76 -5.59 -3.47
C SER A 48 -13.01 -4.73 -2.47
N TYR A 49 -13.71 -4.17 -1.48
CA TYR A 49 -13.10 -3.37 -0.42
C TYR A 49 -12.00 -4.14 0.32
N TYR A 50 -12.33 -5.33 0.85
CA TYR A 50 -11.36 -6.13 1.61
C TYR A 50 -10.23 -6.68 0.73
N LEU A 51 -10.52 -7.03 -0.52
CA LEU A 51 -9.49 -7.44 -1.48
C LEU A 51 -8.51 -6.30 -1.74
N THR A 52 -9.01 -5.08 -2.00
CA THR A 52 -8.17 -3.90 -2.21
C THR A 52 -7.33 -3.60 -0.97
N GLN A 53 -7.90 -3.59 0.23
CA GLN A 53 -7.12 -3.38 1.46
C GLN A 53 -6.03 -4.44 1.62
N GLY A 54 -6.38 -5.72 1.46
CA GLY A 54 -5.45 -6.84 1.62
C GLY A 54 -4.27 -6.74 0.66
N ILE A 55 -4.53 -6.47 -0.62
CA ILE A 55 -3.47 -6.34 -1.65
C ILE A 55 -2.57 -5.15 -1.34
N LEU A 56 -3.13 -3.97 -1.04
CA LEU A 56 -2.34 -2.77 -0.76
C LEU A 56 -1.45 -2.95 0.48
N ILE A 57 -1.98 -3.58 1.52
CA ILE A 57 -1.23 -3.93 2.74
C ILE A 57 -0.10 -4.91 2.39
N LEU A 58 -0.42 -6.02 1.72
CA LEU A 58 0.57 -7.04 1.34
C LEU A 58 1.73 -6.44 0.54
N ILE A 59 1.42 -5.60 -0.46
CA ILE A 59 2.45 -4.95 -1.30
C ILE A 59 3.29 -3.99 -0.46
N SER A 60 2.68 -3.17 0.38
CA SER A 60 3.39 -2.17 1.21
C SER A 60 4.36 -2.85 2.18
N PHE A 61 3.91 -3.90 2.88
CA PHE A 61 4.79 -4.65 3.78
C PHE A 61 5.85 -5.47 3.04
N GLY A 62 5.51 -6.04 1.88
CA GLY A 62 6.47 -6.73 1.02
C GLY A 62 7.60 -5.83 0.53
N GLN A 63 7.29 -4.58 0.17
CA GLN A 63 8.29 -3.58 -0.20
C GLN A 63 9.23 -3.24 0.97
N ILE A 64 8.69 -3.00 2.16
CA ILE A 64 9.48 -2.73 3.37
C ILE A 64 10.39 -3.91 3.69
N ALA A 65 9.86 -5.13 3.70
CA ALA A 65 10.62 -6.34 3.97
C ALA A 65 11.75 -6.56 2.96
N SER A 66 11.50 -6.29 1.67
CA SER A 66 12.50 -6.38 0.61
C SER A 66 13.64 -5.38 0.80
N ILE A 67 13.32 -4.13 1.12
CA ILE A 67 14.34 -3.10 1.40
C ILE A 67 15.18 -3.49 2.63
N ILE A 68 14.53 -3.94 3.70
CA ILE A 68 15.22 -4.44 4.91
C ILE A 68 16.16 -5.58 4.52
N PHE A 69 15.67 -6.62 3.85
CA PHE A 69 16.49 -7.76 3.44
C PHE A 69 17.70 -7.34 2.61
N TYR A 70 17.54 -6.37 1.70
CA TYR A 70 18.65 -5.86 0.89
C TYR A 70 19.67 -5.05 1.71
N LEU A 71 19.25 -4.27 2.71
CA LEU A 71 20.14 -3.45 3.52
C LEU A 71 20.93 -4.24 4.58
N TYR A 72 20.42 -5.40 5.01
CA TYR A 72 21.07 -6.27 6.00
C TYR A 72 21.83 -7.45 5.39
N LYS A 73 21.73 -7.66 4.07
CA LYS A 73 22.54 -8.62 3.32
C LYS A 73 23.87 -7.98 2.92
#